data_AF-A0A7S1W0B7-F1
#
_entry.id   AF-A0A7S1W0B7-F1
#
_cell.length_a   1.000
_cell.length_b   1.000
_cell.length_c   1.000
_cell.angle_alpha   90.00
_cell.angle_beta   90.00
_cell.angle_gamma   90.00
#
_symmetry.space_group_name_H-M   'P 1'
#
loop_
_entity.id
_entity.type
_entity.pdbx_description
1 polymer ?
#
loop_
_entity_poly.entity_id
_entity_poly.type
_entity_poly.pdbx_seq_one_letter_code
_entity_poly.pdbx_strand_id
1 'polypeptide(L)'
;MELRRKKVPYRMLWVETVGKAFLEPFGLYDLEAFMAADAAAVERIVAANPQYQGSRFQVPRPGRFGSLVMSGTLLSPDGFRASKDNAISLQMSPDFTGAPFYPDNNSVAYAPTQVAGGPLEKVLIGGGMVESFAWGGPAPPQRKAQAGGEAVPLVAPASPLSLAKAVGISSAAFAGEATQLLNMGENLNPQAYVWPVTSAWHPRPQKALPYQLGDGGNLENTGVLAALQRGATRIVAMINSDIPLDPSANLCAPAPALSLPGRVTSQLANLFGFLEGSSGATYNTRNQVFDSSEFMPLLCEFQGLKSQGRPLVLRKQLVVQANTWWGIAGGTSVDVAFSLLDSAFAFQDQLPQETQAALSQGPIGGLSGFPNFKTTFNNFPDLTRYTPRQINLLAALTEWSVTQNAELFRGLLAA
;
A
#
# COMPACT_ATOMS: atom_id res chain seq x y z
N MET A 1 24.55 -9.10 16.73
CA MET A 1 24.60 -9.51 15.31
C MET A 1 25.12 -8.32 14.53
N GLU A 2 26.43 -8.30 14.22
CA GLU A 2 27.07 -7.14 13.58
C GLU A 2 26.70 -7.06 12.09
N LEU A 3 25.78 -6.17 11.73
CA LEU A 3 25.66 -5.66 10.36
C LEU A 3 26.79 -4.62 10.15
N ARG A 4 28.03 -5.09 10.09
CA ARG A 4 29.24 -4.28 9.86
C ARG A 4 29.68 -4.21 8.40
N ARG A 5 28.83 -4.63 7.45
CA ARG A 5 29.15 -4.56 6.02
C ARG A 5 28.25 -3.54 5.33
N LYS A 6 28.81 -2.32 5.18
CA LYS A 6 28.27 -1.06 4.61
C LYS A 6 27.70 -0.11 5.66
N LYS A 7 28.11 1.16 5.59
CA LYS A 7 27.67 2.28 6.45
C LYS A 7 26.20 2.66 6.17
N VAL A 8 25.29 1.69 6.20
CA VAL A 8 23.87 1.95 5.97
C VAL A 8 23.28 2.50 7.27
N PRO A 9 22.67 3.69 7.26
CA PRO A 9 22.02 4.25 8.44
C PRO A 9 21.00 3.26 9.02
N TYR A 10 20.86 3.20 10.35
CA TYR A 10 19.99 2.22 11.00
C TYR A 10 18.54 2.25 10.47
N ARG A 11 17.99 3.45 10.24
CA ARG A 11 16.67 3.67 9.59
C ARG A 11 16.52 3.12 8.16
N MET A 12 17.62 2.78 7.50
CA MET A 12 17.64 2.20 6.16
C MET A 12 17.86 0.68 6.18
N LEU A 13 18.05 0.08 7.36
CA LEU A 13 18.33 -1.35 7.47
C LEU A 13 17.17 -2.20 6.94
N TRP A 14 15.93 -1.80 7.23
CA TRP A 14 14.75 -2.47 6.70
C TRP A 14 14.70 -2.39 5.17
N VAL A 15 14.88 -1.19 4.62
CA VAL A 15 14.90 -0.95 3.17
C VAL A 15 15.97 -1.79 2.47
N GLU A 16 17.19 -1.84 3.03
CA GLU A 16 18.27 -2.67 2.50
C GLU A 16 17.92 -4.16 2.57
N THR A 17 17.35 -4.61 3.69
CA THR A 17 17.01 -6.02 3.90
C THR A 17 15.93 -6.49 2.92
N VAL A 18 14.85 -5.72 2.79
CA VAL A 18 13.76 -6.02 1.85
C VAL A 18 14.24 -5.92 0.41
N GLY A 19 14.96 -4.84 0.07
CA GLY A 19 15.52 -4.65 -1.26
C GLY A 19 16.41 -5.82 -1.68
N LYS A 20 17.30 -6.30 -0.80
CA LYS A 20 18.13 -7.47 -1.10
C LYS A 20 17.30 -8.74 -1.22
N ALA A 21 16.42 -9.01 -0.26
CA ALA A 21 15.64 -10.24 -0.25
C ALA A 21 14.75 -10.40 -1.50
N PHE A 22 14.12 -9.31 -1.96
CA PHE A 22 13.12 -9.37 -3.03
C PHE A 22 13.59 -8.87 -4.39
N LEU A 23 14.62 -8.01 -4.48
CA LEU A 23 15.06 -7.42 -5.75
C LEU A 23 16.43 -7.93 -6.22
N GLU A 24 17.33 -8.30 -5.31
CA GLU A 24 18.68 -8.80 -5.67
C GLU A 24 18.63 -10.08 -6.53
N PRO A 25 17.76 -11.07 -6.26
CA PRO A 25 17.64 -12.27 -7.12
C PRO A 25 17.27 -11.97 -8.58
N PHE A 26 16.69 -10.80 -8.84
CA PHE A 26 16.29 -10.36 -10.18
C PHE A 26 17.25 -9.31 -10.78
N GLY A 27 18.37 -9.00 -10.11
CA GLY A 27 19.31 -7.95 -10.53
C GLY A 27 18.75 -6.53 -10.42
N LEU A 28 17.69 -6.34 -9.62
CA LEU A 28 16.99 -5.07 -9.46
C LEU A 28 17.35 -4.33 -8.16
N TYR A 29 18.15 -4.92 -7.28
CA TYR A 29 18.60 -4.24 -6.06
C TYR A 29 19.66 -3.19 -6.38
N ASP A 30 19.29 -1.91 -6.21
CA ASP A 30 20.21 -0.78 -6.24
C ASP A 30 19.61 0.39 -5.42
N LEU A 31 20.35 0.87 -4.40
CA LEU A 31 19.91 2.00 -3.58
C LEU A 31 20.23 3.36 -4.23
N GLU A 32 21.11 3.37 -5.22
CA GLU A 32 21.61 4.57 -5.92
C GLU A 32 21.05 4.69 -7.35
N ALA A 33 20.21 3.74 -7.78
CA ALA A 33 19.50 3.86 -9.04
C ALA A 33 18.29 4.80 -8.90
N PHE A 34 18.11 5.68 -9.88
CA PHE A 34 16.89 6.47 -10.03
C PHE A 34 15.79 5.64 -10.69
N MET A 35 14.53 6.01 -10.47
CA MET A 35 13.42 5.53 -11.28
C MET A 35 13.03 6.56 -12.33
N ALA A 36 12.67 6.09 -13.53
CA ALA A 36 12.07 6.91 -14.59
C ALA A 36 11.01 6.11 -15.35
N ALA A 37 10.03 6.80 -15.94
CA ALA A 37 8.88 6.17 -16.60
C ALA A 37 9.27 5.25 -17.77
N ASP A 38 10.27 5.63 -18.55
CA ASP A 38 10.80 4.89 -19.70
C ASP A 38 12.18 5.41 -20.11
N ALA A 39 12.77 4.84 -21.17
CA ALA A 39 14.07 5.26 -21.69
C ALA A 39 14.08 6.70 -22.24
N ALA A 40 12.98 7.17 -22.84
CA ALA A 40 12.88 8.53 -23.37
C ALA A 40 12.85 9.56 -22.22
N ALA A 41 12.22 9.22 -21.11
CA ALA A 41 12.27 10.01 -19.87
C ALA A 41 13.71 10.11 -19.36
N VAL A 42 14.48 9.01 -19.35
CA VAL A 42 15.90 9.05 -18.94
C VAL A 42 16.71 10.01 -19.82
N GLU A 43 16.58 9.92 -21.14
CA GLU A 43 17.28 10.80 -22.07
C GLU A 43 16.92 12.27 -21.83
N ARG A 44 15.63 12.58 -21.67
CA ARG A 44 15.15 13.93 -21.35
C ARG A 44 15.71 14.43 -20.01
N ILE A 45 15.67 13.60 -18.97
CA ILE A 45 16.16 13.94 -17.63
C ILE A 45 17.65 14.30 -17.71
N VAL A 46 18.47 13.44 -18.33
CA VAL A 46 19.92 13.64 -18.44
C VAL A 46 20.26 14.86 -19.31
N ALA A 47 19.54 15.07 -20.41
CA ALA A 47 19.75 16.25 -21.26
C ALA A 47 19.47 17.56 -20.51
N ALA A 48 18.42 17.60 -19.70
CA ALA A 48 18.07 18.76 -18.88
C ALA A 48 18.95 18.88 -17.62
N ASN A 49 19.58 17.80 -17.18
CA ASN A 49 20.34 17.70 -15.94
C ASN A 49 21.67 16.93 -16.17
N PRO A 50 22.67 17.56 -16.81
CA PRO A 50 23.92 16.88 -17.17
C PRO A 50 24.68 16.29 -15.96
N GLN A 51 24.41 16.76 -14.74
CA GLN A 51 24.97 16.17 -13.51
C GLN A 51 24.57 14.71 -13.29
N TYR A 52 23.51 14.21 -13.93
CA TYR A 52 23.11 12.80 -13.88
C TYR A 52 23.72 11.96 -15.00
N GLN A 53 24.63 12.51 -15.80
CA GLN A 53 25.36 11.73 -16.80
C GLN A 53 26.12 10.58 -16.11
N GLY A 54 25.89 9.35 -16.56
CA GLY A 54 26.46 8.14 -15.95
C GLY A 54 25.72 7.62 -14.71
N SER A 55 24.68 8.31 -14.24
CA SER A 55 23.79 7.76 -13.21
C SER A 55 23.01 6.57 -13.76
N ARG A 56 22.70 5.61 -12.88
CA ARG A 56 21.87 4.46 -13.23
C ARG A 56 20.39 4.81 -13.09
N PHE A 57 19.61 4.43 -14.10
CA PHE A 57 18.16 4.49 -14.06
C PHE A 57 17.56 3.09 -14.20
N GLN A 58 16.49 2.84 -13.45
CA GLN A 58 15.61 1.69 -13.60
C GLN A 58 14.32 2.16 -14.24
N VAL A 59 13.96 1.52 -15.34
CA VAL A 59 12.74 1.80 -16.09
C VAL A 59 11.89 0.53 -16.20
N PRO A 60 10.55 0.66 -16.21
CA PRO A 60 9.66 -0.44 -16.57
C PRO A 60 10.05 -1.10 -17.91
N ARG A 61 9.78 -2.40 -18.04
CA ARG A 61 9.98 -3.09 -19.31
C ARG A 61 8.97 -2.58 -20.34
N PRO A 62 9.38 -2.23 -21.58
CA PRO A 62 8.45 -1.85 -22.64
C PRO A 62 7.37 -2.91 -22.89
N GLY A 63 6.14 -2.47 -23.21
CA GLY A 63 5.01 -3.36 -23.49
C GLY A 63 4.41 -4.06 -22.25
N ARG A 64 4.81 -3.66 -21.04
CA ARG A 64 4.13 -4.04 -19.79
C ARG A 64 3.19 -2.91 -19.33
N PHE A 65 2.58 -3.07 -18.15
CA PHE A 65 1.65 -2.11 -17.58
C PHE A 65 2.17 -0.67 -17.65
N GLY A 66 1.31 0.26 -18.06
CA GLY A 66 1.69 1.66 -18.30
C GLY A 66 2.10 2.44 -17.05
N SER A 67 1.82 1.93 -15.85
CA SER A 67 2.25 2.53 -14.59
C SER A 67 2.38 1.49 -13.49
N LEU A 68 3.33 1.69 -12.57
CA LEU A 68 3.57 0.83 -11.40
C LEU A 68 3.50 1.69 -10.15
N VAL A 69 2.41 1.54 -9.38
CA VAL A 69 2.21 2.31 -8.15
C VAL A 69 2.54 1.43 -6.95
N MET A 70 3.54 1.85 -6.18
CA MET A 70 3.82 1.31 -4.85
C MET A 70 3.25 2.28 -3.83
N SER A 71 2.32 1.80 -2.99
CA SER A 71 1.70 2.60 -1.95
C SER A 71 2.56 2.57 -0.69
N GLY A 72 2.81 3.75 -0.13
CA GLY A 72 3.33 3.94 1.22
C GLY A 72 2.41 4.85 2.03
N THR A 73 2.82 5.14 3.25
CA THR A 73 2.15 6.06 4.16
C THR A 73 3.11 7.18 4.55
N LEU A 74 2.71 8.44 4.33
CA LEU A 74 3.28 9.59 5.02
C LEU A 74 2.72 9.61 6.44
N LEU A 75 3.55 9.26 7.42
CA LEU A 75 3.13 9.13 8.82
C LEU A 75 3.12 10.49 9.51
N SER A 76 4.28 10.99 9.91
CA SER A 76 4.44 12.25 10.62
C SER A 76 5.84 12.82 10.40
N PRO A 77 6.04 14.13 10.58
CA PRO A 77 7.38 14.69 10.71
C PRO A 77 8.12 14.09 11.91
N ASP A 78 9.46 14.08 11.86
CA ASP A 78 10.29 13.74 13.02
C ASP A 78 9.94 14.65 14.21
N GLY A 79 9.83 14.07 15.41
CA GLY A 79 9.36 14.75 16.61
C GLY A 79 7.85 14.70 16.82
N PHE A 80 7.09 14.06 15.92
CA PHE A 80 5.62 14.06 15.96
C PHE A 80 5.01 12.67 15.72
N ARG A 81 3.75 12.51 16.12
CA ARG A 81 3.00 11.24 16.05
C ARG A 81 2.04 11.23 14.87
N ALA A 82 2.01 10.11 14.15
CA ALA A 82 0.95 9.83 13.19
C ALA A 82 -0.36 9.47 13.91
N SER A 83 -1.48 9.73 13.25
CA SER A 83 -2.81 9.35 13.69
C SER A 83 -3.71 9.17 12.46
N LYS A 84 -4.92 8.65 12.69
CA LYS A 84 -5.96 8.57 11.64
C LYS A 84 -6.36 9.92 11.03
N ASP A 85 -5.97 11.03 11.67
CA ASP A 85 -6.33 12.39 11.27
C ASP A 85 -5.15 13.14 10.63
N ASN A 86 -4.02 12.47 10.39
CA ASN A 86 -2.87 13.10 9.73
C ASN A 86 -1.99 12.14 8.91
N ALA A 87 -2.23 10.82 8.93
CA ALA A 87 -1.56 9.86 8.07
C ALA A 87 -2.15 9.90 6.64
N ILE A 88 -1.29 10.01 5.63
CA ILE A 88 -1.70 10.30 4.24
C ILE A 88 -1.03 9.31 3.28
N SER A 89 -1.68 9.02 2.16
CA SER A 89 -1.11 8.16 1.12
C SER A 89 0.16 8.77 0.52
N LEU A 90 1.20 7.96 0.39
CA LEU A 90 2.33 8.21 -0.48
C LEU A 90 2.25 7.28 -1.68
N GLN A 91 2.07 7.80 -2.88
CA GLN A 91 2.24 7.01 -4.09
C GLN A 91 3.69 7.15 -4.58
N MET A 92 4.34 6.02 -4.85
CA MET A 92 5.69 5.96 -5.40
C MET A 92 5.66 5.17 -6.70
N SER A 93 6.00 5.83 -7.80
CA SER A 93 6.02 5.26 -9.15
C SER A 93 7.12 5.92 -9.95
N PRO A 94 7.66 5.29 -11.01
CA PRO A 94 8.60 5.96 -11.90
C PRO A 94 8.06 7.21 -12.61
N ASP A 95 6.74 7.33 -12.75
CA ASP A 95 6.03 8.45 -13.42
C ASP A 95 5.43 9.49 -12.46
N PHE A 96 5.38 9.19 -11.16
CA PHE A 96 4.86 10.10 -10.15
C PHE A 96 5.30 9.67 -8.76
N THR A 97 5.72 10.63 -7.92
CA THR A 97 5.87 10.40 -6.48
C THR A 97 5.30 11.53 -5.64
N GLY A 98 4.42 11.21 -4.70
CA GLY A 98 3.84 12.17 -3.75
C GLY A 98 2.47 11.75 -3.24
N ALA A 99 1.75 12.71 -2.67
CA ALA A 99 0.36 12.58 -2.25
C ALA A 99 -0.50 13.45 -3.19
N PRO A 100 -1.17 12.91 -4.22
CA PRO A 100 -1.71 13.71 -5.32
C PRO A 100 -2.85 14.69 -4.96
N PHE A 101 -3.24 14.77 -3.69
CA PHE A 101 -4.35 15.56 -3.16
C PHE A 101 -3.98 16.15 -1.79
N TYR A 102 -4.77 17.14 -1.35
CA TYR A 102 -4.74 17.64 0.02
C TYR A 102 -5.87 16.96 0.80
N PRO A 103 -5.61 16.30 1.93
CA PRO A 103 -6.66 15.67 2.73
C PRO A 103 -7.72 16.69 3.14
N ASP A 104 -8.98 16.40 2.84
CA ASP A 104 -10.13 17.28 3.07
C ASP A 104 -9.94 18.70 2.49
N ASN A 105 -9.13 18.82 1.43
CA ASN A 105 -8.70 20.10 0.87
C ASN A 105 -8.10 21.06 1.90
N ASN A 106 -7.46 20.55 2.96
CA ASN A 106 -6.99 21.34 4.09
C ASN A 106 -5.59 20.90 4.61
N SER A 107 -5.07 21.64 5.59
CA SER A 107 -3.89 21.24 6.37
C SER A 107 -4.25 20.26 7.47
N VAL A 108 -3.30 19.41 7.84
CA VAL A 108 -3.40 18.49 8.98
C VAL A 108 -2.61 19.01 10.18
N ALA A 109 -2.88 18.43 11.36
CA ALA A 109 -2.17 18.74 12.60
C ALA A 109 -1.40 17.53 13.14
N TYR A 110 -0.29 17.80 13.79
CA TYR A 110 0.59 16.79 14.37
C TYR A 110 0.82 17.07 15.85
N ALA A 111 0.53 16.08 16.68
CA ALA A 111 0.87 16.10 18.10
C ALA A 111 2.34 15.72 18.29
N PRO A 112 3.08 16.39 19.18
CA PRO A 112 4.48 16.09 19.44
C PRO A 112 4.64 14.69 20.06
N THR A 113 5.76 14.02 19.79
CA THR A 113 6.15 12.79 20.49
C THR A 113 6.52 13.07 21.94
N GLN A 114 7.21 14.19 22.19
CA GLN A 114 7.72 14.61 23.49
C GLN A 114 6.85 15.71 24.16
N VAL A 115 6.84 15.72 25.49
CA VAL A 115 6.01 16.64 26.31
C VAL A 115 6.39 18.12 26.12
N ALA A 116 7.63 18.42 25.72
CA ALA A 116 8.15 19.78 25.64
C ALA A 116 8.01 20.45 24.25
N GLY A 117 7.43 19.77 23.25
CA GLY A 117 7.16 20.35 21.93
C GLY A 117 5.75 20.94 21.85
N GLY A 118 5.56 22.07 21.16
CA GLY A 118 4.22 22.50 20.74
C GLY A 118 3.70 21.66 19.56
N PRO A 119 2.39 21.57 19.34
CA PRO A 119 1.84 20.90 18.16
C PRO A 119 2.19 21.65 16.87
N LEU A 120 2.22 20.93 15.74
CA LEU A 120 2.14 21.56 14.42
C LEU A 120 0.67 21.63 14.01
N GLU A 121 0.07 22.82 14.00
CA GLU A 121 -1.38 22.95 13.83
C GLU A 121 -1.85 23.07 12.37
N LYS A 122 -0.97 23.47 11.46
CA LYS A 122 -1.33 23.83 10.06
C LYS A 122 -0.27 23.36 9.08
N VAL A 123 -0.11 22.05 8.97
CA VAL A 123 0.84 21.43 8.04
C VAL A 123 0.08 21.02 6.78
N LEU A 124 0.33 21.74 5.68
CA LEU A 124 -0.14 21.31 4.37
C LEU A 124 0.70 20.13 3.89
N ILE A 125 0.02 19.12 3.37
CA ILE A 125 0.60 17.94 2.71
C ILE A 125 -0.23 17.70 1.45
N GLY A 126 0.45 17.48 0.33
CA GLY A 126 -0.20 17.23 -0.95
C GLY A 126 0.66 17.65 -2.14
N GLY A 127 0.25 17.21 -3.32
CA GLY A 127 1.05 17.29 -4.54
C GLY A 127 2.12 16.21 -4.64
N GLY A 128 3.00 16.37 -5.61
CA GLY A 128 4.07 15.42 -5.88
C GLY A 128 4.89 15.85 -7.09
N MET A 129 5.78 14.95 -7.49
CA MET A 129 6.66 15.12 -8.64
C MET A 129 6.24 14.15 -9.73
N VAL A 130 6.00 14.65 -10.95
CA VAL A 130 5.87 13.82 -12.15
C VAL A 130 7.21 13.26 -12.64
N GLU A 131 8.31 13.76 -12.07
CA GLU A 131 9.66 13.28 -12.30
C GLU A 131 10.24 12.76 -10.97
N SER A 132 10.06 11.46 -10.71
CA SER A 132 10.37 10.84 -9.41
C SER A 132 11.86 10.93 -9.02
N PHE A 133 12.76 11.15 -9.97
CA PHE A 133 14.19 11.35 -9.70
C PHE A 133 14.47 12.56 -8.79
N ALA A 134 13.57 13.56 -8.79
CA ALA A 134 13.71 14.79 -8.04
C ALA A 134 13.09 14.74 -6.63
N TRP A 135 12.39 13.65 -6.28
CA TRP A 135 11.67 13.54 -5.01
C TRP A 135 12.63 13.30 -3.82
N GLY A 136 12.24 13.76 -2.63
CA GLY A 136 12.97 13.53 -1.38
C GLY A 136 14.04 14.59 -1.04
N GLY A 137 14.10 15.68 -1.81
CA GLY A 137 14.98 16.84 -1.59
C GLY A 137 14.32 18.00 -0.84
N PRO A 138 15.04 19.12 -0.62
CA PRO A 138 14.48 20.32 -0.04
C PRO A 138 13.41 20.95 -0.95
N ALA A 139 12.60 21.85 -0.38
CA ALA A 139 11.66 22.66 -1.15
C ALA A 139 12.40 23.58 -2.15
N PRO A 140 11.74 24.03 -3.24
CA PRO A 140 12.38 24.89 -4.22
C PRO A 140 12.92 26.16 -3.55
N PRO A 141 14.11 26.66 -3.94
CA PRO A 141 14.70 27.85 -3.35
C PRO A 141 13.84 29.10 -3.58
N GLN A 142 13.10 29.13 -4.69
CA GLN A 142 12.16 30.20 -5.01
C GLN A 142 10.76 29.84 -4.52
N ARG A 143 10.19 30.67 -3.63
CA ARG A 143 8.86 30.45 -3.02
C ARG A 143 7.75 30.22 -4.04
N LYS A 144 7.75 30.95 -5.16
CA LYS A 144 6.73 30.82 -6.22
C LYS A 144 6.80 29.49 -6.95
N ALA A 145 7.98 28.88 -7.02
CA ALA A 145 8.19 27.61 -7.71
C ALA A 145 7.60 26.41 -6.94
N GLN A 146 7.26 26.59 -5.65
CA GLN A 146 6.54 25.58 -4.88
C GLN A 146 5.11 25.35 -5.38
N ALA A 147 4.54 26.28 -6.16
CA ALA A 147 3.24 26.11 -6.80
C ALA A 147 3.27 25.14 -8.00
N GLY A 148 4.44 24.58 -8.32
CA GLY A 148 4.64 23.73 -9.48
C GLY A 148 4.86 24.53 -10.76
N GLY A 149 4.81 23.82 -11.89
CA GLY A 149 5.03 24.35 -13.23
C GLY A 149 5.57 23.26 -14.15
N GLU A 150 5.77 23.58 -15.43
CA GLU A 150 6.35 22.66 -16.41
C GLU A 150 7.81 22.29 -16.08
N ALA A 151 8.57 23.26 -15.54
CA ALA A 151 9.95 23.06 -15.10
C ALA A 151 10.19 23.86 -13.81
N VAL A 152 10.62 23.15 -12.75
CA VAL A 152 10.90 23.74 -11.44
C VAL A 152 12.36 23.44 -11.07
N PRO A 153 13.21 24.47 -10.87
CA PRO A 153 14.58 24.25 -10.42
C PRO A 153 14.59 23.76 -8.97
N LEU A 154 15.20 22.61 -8.75
CA LEU A 154 15.34 21.97 -7.44
C LEU A 154 16.80 21.68 -7.13
N VAL A 155 17.12 21.60 -5.84
CA VAL A 155 18.37 21.00 -5.40
C VAL A 155 18.23 19.49 -5.51
N ALA A 156 19.21 18.84 -6.15
CA ALA A 156 19.23 17.38 -6.28
C ALA A 156 19.11 16.72 -4.89
N PRO A 157 18.28 15.68 -4.73
CA PRO A 157 18.18 14.97 -3.46
C PRO A 157 19.52 14.30 -3.14
N ALA A 158 19.87 14.23 -1.86
CA ALA A 158 21.13 13.62 -1.41
C ALA A 158 21.24 12.12 -1.75
N SER A 159 20.09 11.47 -1.99
CA SER A 159 20.02 10.10 -2.47
C SER A 159 18.73 9.92 -3.27
N PRO A 160 18.73 9.10 -4.34
CA PRO A 160 17.55 8.93 -5.21
C PRO A 160 16.42 8.20 -4.49
N LEU A 161 15.18 8.40 -4.92
CA LEU A 161 14.13 7.42 -4.66
C LEU A 161 14.29 6.24 -5.62
N SER A 162 14.97 5.18 -5.16
CA SER A 162 15.15 3.96 -5.94
C SER A 162 13.97 3.01 -5.80
N LEU A 163 13.88 2.01 -6.68
CA LEU A 163 12.91 0.91 -6.54
C LEU A 163 13.08 0.19 -5.18
N ALA A 164 14.32 -0.01 -4.75
CA ALA A 164 14.60 -0.62 -3.44
C ALA A 164 14.04 0.20 -2.28
N LYS A 165 14.12 1.54 -2.35
CA LYS A 165 13.50 2.43 -1.36
C LYS A 165 11.99 2.36 -1.41
N ALA A 166 11.40 2.44 -2.60
CA ALA A 166 9.95 2.39 -2.76
C ALA A 166 9.36 1.07 -2.23
N VAL A 167 9.97 -0.08 -2.57
CA VAL A 167 9.57 -1.40 -2.06
C VAL A 167 9.79 -1.51 -0.55
N GLY A 168 10.92 -1.02 -0.03
CA GLY A 168 11.22 -1.05 1.40
C GLY A 168 10.29 -0.17 2.24
N ILE A 169 9.89 1.00 1.73
CA ILE A 169 8.87 1.86 2.36
C ILE A 169 7.51 1.16 2.32
N SER A 170 7.12 0.65 1.14
CA SER A 170 5.84 -0.03 0.91
C SER A 170 5.66 -1.30 1.74
N SER A 171 6.71 -1.84 2.36
CA SER A 171 6.67 -3.04 3.21
C SER A 171 6.92 -2.76 4.70
N ALA A 172 7.09 -1.50 5.10
CA ALA A 172 7.47 -1.10 6.45
C ALA A 172 6.26 -1.07 7.42
N ALA A 173 5.50 -2.17 7.53
CA ALA A 173 4.23 -2.19 8.27
C ALA A 173 4.40 -1.83 9.76
N PHE A 174 5.56 -2.16 10.33
CA PHE A 174 5.95 -1.80 11.69
C PHE A 174 6.02 -0.28 11.93
N ALA A 175 6.14 0.53 10.87
CA ALA A 175 6.36 1.96 10.99
C ALA A 175 5.17 2.68 11.66
N GLY A 176 3.95 2.20 11.41
CA GLY A 176 2.74 2.67 12.09
C GLY A 176 2.76 2.43 13.60
N GLU A 177 3.34 1.33 14.09
CA GLU A 177 3.51 1.11 15.54
C GLU A 177 4.69 1.93 16.08
N ALA A 178 5.81 1.95 15.34
CA ALA A 178 7.03 2.62 15.76
C ALA A 178 6.85 4.14 15.96
N THR A 179 5.98 4.80 15.18
CA THR A 179 5.66 6.23 15.36
C THR A 179 4.84 6.52 16.62
N GLN A 180 4.12 5.53 17.17
CA GLN A 180 3.39 5.68 18.44
C GLN A 180 4.30 5.56 19.66
N LEU A 181 5.43 4.86 19.52
CA LEU A 181 6.39 4.62 20.60
C LEU A 181 7.44 5.74 20.64
N LEU A 182 7.66 6.30 21.83
CA LEU A 182 8.56 7.45 22.04
C LEU A 182 9.93 7.22 21.39
N ASN A 183 10.30 8.11 20.46
CA ASN A 183 11.59 8.15 19.74
C ASN A 183 11.94 6.90 18.92
N MET A 184 11.05 5.91 18.78
CA MET A 184 11.35 4.70 17.98
C MET A 184 11.20 4.98 16.48
N GLY A 185 10.15 5.69 16.08
CA GLY A 185 9.88 5.99 14.68
C GLY A 185 11.00 6.77 13.99
N GLU A 186 11.55 7.81 14.60
CA GLU A 186 12.68 8.61 14.07
C GLU A 186 13.96 7.79 13.82
N ASN A 187 14.13 6.67 14.53
CA ASN A 187 15.32 5.84 14.44
C ASN A 187 15.13 4.61 13.54
N LEU A 188 13.91 4.09 13.43
CA LEU A 188 13.60 2.85 12.75
C LEU A 188 12.92 3.04 11.39
N ASN A 189 12.06 4.05 11.26
CA ASN A 189 11.23 4.22 10.07
C ASN A 189 12.07 4.78 8.91
N PRO A 190 11.82 4.34 7.66
CA PRO A 190 12.33 5.04 6.49
C PRO A 190 11.94 6.53 6.55
N GLN A 191 12.81 7.39 6.05
CA GLN A 191 12.60 8.84 6.09
C GLN A 191 12.87 9.50 4.74
N ALA A 192 12.15 10.57 4.45
CA ALA A 192 12.46 11.48 3.35
C ALA A 192 12.05 12.91 3.68
N TYR A 193 12.68 13.88 3.02
CA TYR A 193 12.20 15.26 3.06
C TYR A 193 10.96 15.40 2.18
N VAL A 194 9.89 15.93 2.77
CA VAL A 194 8.61 16.14 2.09
C VAL A 194 8.19 17.59 2.27
N TRP A 195 7.65 18.15 1.21
CA TRP A 195 7.07 19.48 1.16
C TRP A 195 5.87 19.45 0.21
N PRO A 196 4.82 20.24 0.47
CA PRO A 196 3.64 20.26 -0.36
C PRO A 196 3.84 21.10 -1.62
N VAL A 197 3.25 20.70 -2.74
CA VAL A 197 3.04 21.61 -3.87
C VAL A 197 1.93 22.58 -3.47
N THR A 198 2.16 23.90 -3.57
CA THR A 198 1.14 24.91 -3.22
C THR A 198 0.14 25.11 -4.35
N SER A 199 -0.98 25.75 -4.05
CA SER A 199 -2.04 26.06 -5.04
C SER A 199 -2.64 27.42 -4.78
N ALA A 200 -3.56 27.88 -5.65
CA ALA A 200 -4.31 29.10 -5.40
C ALA A 200 -5.12 29.06 -4.08
N TRP A 201 -5.57 27.86 -3.69
CA TRP A 201 -6.33 27.61 -2.47
C TRP A 201 -5.40 27.54 -1.25
N HIS A 202 -4.18 27.04 -1.46
CA HIS A 202 -3.13 26.91 -0.43
C HIS A 202 -1.84 27.59 -0.88
N PRO A 203 -1.78 28.94 -0.92
CA PRO A 203 -0.67 29.67 -1.56
C PRO A 203 0.58 29.78 -0.69
N ARG A 204 0.51 29.38 0.59
CA ARG A 204 1.58 29.61 1.55
C ARG A 204 2.66 28.53 1.41
N PRO A 205 3.90 28.90 1.01
CA PRO A 205 4.99 27.94 0.88
C PRO A 205 5.40 27.37 2.24
N GLN A 206 5.86 26.12 2.23
CA GLN A 206 6.35 25.40 3.41
C GLN A 206 7.74 24.84 3.15
N LYS A 207 8.61 24.95 4.16
CA LYS A 207 9.90 24.27 4.15
C LYS A 207 9.67 22.75 4.11
N ALA A 208 10.63 22.05 3.51
CA ALA A 208 10.66 20.59 3.62
C ALA A 208 10.89 20.18 5.07
N LEU A 209 10.14 19.18 5.52
CA LEU A 209 10.30 18.54 6.81
C LEU A 209 10.71 17.07 6.59
N PRO A 210 11.56 16.50 7.46
CA PRO A 210 11.82 15.07 7.43
C PRO A 210 10.57 14.33 7.93
N TYR A 211 9.99 13.48 7.08
CA TYR A 211 8.85 12.63 7.43
C TYR A 211 9.29 11.20 7.65
N GLN A 212 8.67 10.56 8.62
CA GLN A 212 8.62 9.11 8.76
C GLN A 212 7.68 8.53 7.72
N LEU A 213 8.11 7.45 7.08
CA LEU A 213 7.37 6.76 6.03
C LEU A 213 7.04 5.34 6.47
N GLY A 214 5.90 4.83 6.03
CA GLY A 214 5.43 3.49 6.35
C GLY A 214 4.82 2.76 5.17
N ASP A 215 4.34 1.56 5.46
CA ASP A 215 3.67 0.66 4.53
C ASP A 215 2.33 1.25 4.07
N GLY A 216 1.97 1.07 2.80
CA GLY A 216 0.67 1.50 2.27
C GLY A 216 -0.49 0.83 3.00
N GLY A 217 -0.30 -0.39 3.49
CA GLY A 217 -1.23 -1.17 4.28
C GLY A 217 -1.54 -0.63 5.67
N ASN A 218 -0.76 0.33 6.17
CA ASN A 218 -1.18 1.11 7.34
C ASN A 218 -2.43 1.94 7.01
N LEU A 219 -2.67 2.28 5.74
CA LEU A 219 -3.88 2.96 5.26
C LEU A 219 -4.82 1.97 4.56
N GLU A 220 -4.35 1.24 3.54
CA GLU A 220 -5.19 0.46 2.62
C GLU A 220 -4.35 -0.60 1.87
N ASN A 221 -4.84 -1.83 1.75
CA ASN A 221 -4.07 -3.02 1.31
C ASN A 221 -4.51 -3.64 -0.03
N THR A 222 -5.48 -3.05 -0.72
CA THR A 222 -6.06 -3.58 -1.98
C THR A 222 -5.64 -2.79 -3.21
N GLY A 223 -5.17 -1.55 -3.05
CA GLY A 223 -4.81 -0.64 -4.14
C GLY A 223 -6.03 0.04 -4.78
N VAL A 224 -7.25 -0.22 -4.29
CA VAL A 224 -8.49 0.35 -4.84
C VAL A 224 -8.47 1.88 -4.77
N LEU A 225 -8.02 2.46 -3.65
CA LEU A 225 -7.97 3.92 -3.52
C LEU A 225 -7.01 4.55 -4.52
N ALA A 226 -5.81 3.98 -4.69
CA ALA A 226 -4.83 4.47 -5.67
C ALA A 226 -5.34 4.34 -7.11
N ALA A 227 -6.06 3.26 -7.42
CA ALA A 227 -6.70 3.07 -8.73
C ALA A 227 -7.79 4.12 -8.98
N LEU A 228 -8.67 4.36 -8.01
CA LEU A 228 -9.74 5.37 -8.10
C LEU A 228 -9.21 6.80 -8.23
N GLN A 229 -8.15 7.14 -7.49
CA GLN A 229 -7.47 8.45 -7.58
C GLN A 229 -6.90 8.72 -8.98
N ARG A 230 -6.60 7.65 -9.74
CA ARG A 230 -6.10 7.71 -11.12
C ARG A 230 -7.20 7.54 -12.16
N GLY A 231 -8.48 7.51 -11.74
CA GLY A 231 -9.63 7.40 -12.62
C GLY A 231 -9.85 6.01 -13.21
N ALA A 232 -9.31 4.95 -12.60
CA ALA A 232 -9.57 3.59 -13.06
C ALA A 232 -11.06 3.25 -12.94
N THR A 233 -11.67 2.81 -14.05
CA THR A 233 -13.08 2.39 -14.09
C THR A 233 -13.26 0.89 -13.99
N ARG A 234 -12.16 0.13 -14.11
CA ARG A 234 -12.12 -1.33 -13.98
C ARG A 234 -11.00 -1.70 -13.04
N ILE A 235 -11.33 -2.43 -11.97
CA ILE A 235 -10.39 -2.69 -10.87
C ILE A 235 -10.44 -4.17 -10.52
N VAL A 236 -9.27 -4.80 -10.41
CA VAL A 236 -9.12 -6.11 -9.77
C VAL A 236 -8.50 -5.88 -8.39
N ALA A 237 -9.26 -6.17 -7.33
CA ALA A 237 -8.80 -6.12 -5.95
C ALA A 237 -8.45 -7.55 -5.49
N MET A 238 -7.15 -7.84 -5.40
CA MET A 238 -6.65 -9.12 -4.89
C MET A 238 -6.46 -9.01 -3.38
N ILE A 239 -7.25 -9.77 -2.61
CA ILE A 239 -7.30 -9.64 -1.16
C ILE A 239 -6.78 -10.94 -0.55
N ASN A 240 -5.64 -10.86 0.14
CA ASN A 240 -5.05 -11.96 0.88
C ASN A 240 -4.85 -11.52 2.33
N SER A 241 -5.50 -12.21 3.27
CA SER A 241 -5.54 -11.84 4.68
C SER A 241 -5.49 -13.08 5.56
N ASP A 242 -4.94 -12.93 6.75
CA ASP A 242 -4.99 -13.90 7.85
C ASP A 242 -6.35 -13.99 8.55
N ILE A 243 -7.28 -13.08 8.22
CA ILE A 243 -8.66 -13.10 8.70
C ILE A 243 -9.54 -13.72 7.60
N PRO A 244 -10.05 -14.96 7.79
CA PRO A 244 -10.95 -15.61 6.84
C PRO A 244 -12.34 -14.96 6.85
N LEU A 245 -13.15 -15.30 5.85
CA LEU A 245 -14.59 -15.08 5.93
C LEU A 245 -15.21 -16.10 6.88
N ASP A 246 -15.82 -15.63 7.95
CA ASP A 246 -16.44 -16.48 8.97
C ASP A 246 -17.69 -17.19 8.41
N PRO A 247 -17.70 -18.53 8.36
CA PRO A 247 -18.84 -19.30 7.87
C PRO A 247 -19.95 -19.46 8.93
N SER A 248 -19.69 -19.15 10.21
CA SER A 248 -20.64 -19.36 11.30
C SER A 248 -21.63 -18.22 11.49
N ALA A 249 -21.30 -17.02 11.03
CA ALA A 249 -22.21 -15.88 11.03
C ALA A 249 -23.19 -15.98 9.85
N ASN A 250 -24.45 -15.62 10.04
CA ASN A 250 -25.37 -15.43 8.91
C ASN A 250 -25.18 -14.01 8.34
N LEU A 251 -24.36 -13.86 7.30
CA LEU A 251 -24.12 -12.55 6.66
C LEU A 251 -25.20 -12.19 5.63
N CYS A 252 -26.05 -13.15 5.23
CA CYS A 252 -27.22 -12.91 4.38
C CYS A 252 -28.40 -12.32 5.14
N ALA A 253 -28.50 -12.57 6.44
CA ALA A 253 -29.48 -11.98 7.33
C ALA A 253 -28.80 -11.64 8.67
N PRO A 254 -27.99 -10.57 8.71
CA PRO A 254 -27.21 -10.23 9.89
C PRO A 254 -28.14 -9.89 11.07
N ALA A 255 -27.82 -10.42 12.24
CA ALA A 255 -28.48 -9.99 13.47
C ALA A 255 -28.18 -8.50 13.72
N PRO A 256 -29.11 -7.72 14.32
CA PRO A 256 -28.89 -6.29 14.58
C PRO A 256 -27.62 -5.94 15.37
N ALA A 257 -27.10 -6.89 16.17
CA ALA A 257 -25.90 -6.72 17.00
C ALA A 257 -24.66 -7.45 16.43
N LEU A 258 -24.67 -7.82 15.14
CA LEU A 258 -23.54 -8.51 14.53
C LEU A 258 -22.31 -7.60 14.47
N SER A 259 -21.29 -7.92 15.26
CA SER A 259 -19.96 -7.32 15.15
C SER A 259 -19.16 -8.04 14.05
N LEU A 260 -18.59 -7.26 13.13
CA LEU A 260 -17.83 -7.72 11.96
C LEU A 260 -16.31 -7.91 12.18
N PRO A 261 -15.64 -7.22 13.11
CA PRO A 261 -14.23 -7.47 13.41
C PRO A 261 -13.91 -8.96 13.61
N GLY A 262 -12.88 -9.43 12.92
CA GLY A 262 -12.44 -10.84 12.96
C GLY A 262 -13.33 -11.81 12.17
N ARG A 263 -14.46 -11.38 11.61
CA ARG A 263 -15.34 -12.20 10.75
C ARG A 263 -15.10 -11.99 9.27
N VAL A 264 -14.52 -10.85 8.92
CA VAL A 264 -14.08 -10.49 7.57
C VAL A 264 -12.87 -9.58 7.69
N THR A 265 -11.97 -9.67 6.72
CA THR A 265 -10.78 -8.82 6.69
C THR A 265 -11.15 -7.34 6.60
N SER A 266 -10.45 -6.52 7.40
CA SER A 266 -10.59 -5.06 7.36
C SER A 266 -10.14 -4.48 6.02
N GLN A 267 -9.33 -5.19 5.23
CA GLN A 267 -8.89 -4.77 3.89
C GLN A 267 -10.08 -4.55 2.94
N LEU A 268 -11.14 -5.34 3.08
CA LEU A 268 -12.38 -5.18 2.31
C LEU A 268 -13.36 -4.24 3.03
N ALA A 269 -13.57 -4.47 4.33
CA ALA A 269 -14.61 -3.78 5.11
C ALA A 269 -14.43 -2.25 5.14
N ASN A 270 -13.18 -1.77 5.16
CA ASN A 270 -12.88 -0.34 5.18
C ASN A 270 -13.41 0.43 3.96
N LEU A 271 -13.47 -0.22 2.79
CA LEU A 271 -13.93 0.41 1.55
C LEU A 271 -15.42 0.74 1.58
N PHE A 272 -16.18 0.09 2.47
CA PHE A 272 -17.61 0.24 2.66
C PHE A 272 -17.96 0.95 3.99
N GLY A 273 -16.97 1.49 4.71
CA GLY A 273 -17.17 2.21 5.97
C GLY A 273 -17.33 1.33 7.21
N PHE A 274 -17.09 0.01 7.12
CA PHE A 274 -17.19 -0.90 8.25
C PHE A 274 -15.82 -1.10 8.90
N LEU A 275 -15.52 -0.29 9.91
CA LEU A 275 -14.34 -0.43 10.76
C LEU A 275 -14.69 -0.14 12.22
N GLU A 276 -14.24 -1.02 13.12
CA GLU A 276 -14.26 -0.77 14.55
C GLU A 276 -12.84 -0.56 15.05
N GLY A 277 -12.51 0.68 15.44
CA GLY A 277 -11.25 1.02 16.11
C GLY A 277 -10.01 1.00 15.22
N SER A 278 -9.31 2.13 15.14
CA SER A 278 -7.90 2.14 14.71
C SER A 278 -7.06 1.50 15.82
N SER A 279 -6.35 0.42 15.54
CA SER A 279 -5.15 0.13 16.34
C SER A 279 -4.16 1.30 16.14
N GLY A 280 -3.23 1.52 17.07
CA GLY A 280 -2.30 2.65 17.00
C GLY A 280 -1.50 2.75 15.70
N ALA A 281 -1.39 1.64 14.96
CA ALA A 281 -0.67 1.53 13.69
C ALA A 281 -1.53 1.38 12.43
N THR A 282 -2.87 1.46 12.54
CA THR A 282 -3.77 1.38 11.39
C THR A 282 -4.59 2.66 11.27
N TYR A 283 -4.56 3.25 10.08
CA TYR A 283 -5.13 4.56 9.76
C TYR A 283 -6.19 4.46 8.64
N ASN A 284 -6.81 3.29 8.52
CA ASN A 284 -7.77 2.93 7.46
C ASN A 284 -9.20 3.49 7.66
N THR A 285 -9.46 4.22 8.74
CA THR A 285 -10.80 4.74 9.10
C THR A 285 -11.38 5.77 8.13
N ARG A 286 -10.61 6.22 7.14
CA ARG A 286 -11.02 7.22 6.14
C ARG A 286 -11.29 6.60 4.77
N ASN A 287 -11.33 5.28 4.62
CA ASN A 287 -11.29 4.61 3.31
C ASN A 287 -12.64 4.38 2.61
N GLN A 288 -13.76 4.79 3.20
CA GLN A 288 -15.05 4.54 2.57
C GLN A 288 -15.14 5.21 1.20
N VAL A 289 -15.36 4.40 0.17
CA VAL A 289 -15.54 4.82 -1.23
C VAL A 289 -16.69 4.08 -1.91
N PHE A 290 -17.32 3.12 -1.23
CA PHE A 290 -18.54 2.44 -1.67
C PHE A 290 -19.64 2.54 -0.62
N ASP A 291 -20.89 2.39 -1.05
CA ASP A 291 -22.04 2.48 -0.17
C ASP A 291 -22.10 1.35 0.84
N SER A 292 -22.29 1.67 2.11
CA SER A 292 -22.33 0.67 3.19
C SER A 292 -23.44 -0.36 2.99
N SER A 293 -24.53 -0.01 2.30
CA SER A 293 -25.62 -0.94 2.00
C SER A 293 -25.22 -2.08 1.04
N GLU A 294 -24.17 -1.89 0.25
CA GLU A 294 -23.64 -2.90 -0.68
C GLU A 294 -22.82 -3.99 0.02
N PHE A 295 -22.37 -3.74 1.26
CA PHE A 295 -21.40 -4.62 1.91
C PHE A 295 -22.01 -5.95 2.35
N MET A 296 -23.15 -5.94 3.03
CA MET A 296 -23.78 -7.19 3.49
C MET A 296 -24.24 -8.09 2.33
N PRO A 297 -24.85 -7.57 1.24
CA PRO A 297 -25.10 -8.35 0.03
C PRO A 297 -23.82 -8.98 -0.56
N LEU A 298 -22.73 -8.22 -0.66
CA LEU A 298 -21.44 -8.73 -1.11
C LEU A 298 -20.94 -9.89 -0.23
N LEU A 299 -21.00 -9.74 1.10
CA LEU A 299 -20.58 -10.79 2.03
C LEU A 299 -21.47 -12.03 1.93
N CYS A 300 -22.79 -11.85 1.75
CA CYS A 300 -23.71 -12.96 1.54
C CYS A 300 -23.36 -13.78 0.29
N GLU A 301 -23.04 -13.12 -0.83
CA GLU A 301 -22.61 -13.81 -2.06
C GLU A 301 -21.28 -14.55 -1.87
N PHE A 302 -20.31 -13.95 -1.14
CA PHE A 302 -19.09 -14.67 -0.78
C PHE A 302 -19.37 -15.88 0.10
N GLN A 303 -20.27 -15.79 1.09
CA GLN A 303 -20.67 -16.97 1.87
C GLN A 303 -21.32 -18.05 1.01
N GLY A 304 -22.13 -17.65 0.03
CA GLY A 304 -22.69 -18.55 -0.98
C GLY A 304 -21.58 -19.33 -1.71
N LEU A 305 -20.59 -18.63 -2.26
CA LEU A 305 -19.43 -19.26 -2.92
C LEU A 305 -18.63 -20.16 -1.97
N LYS A 306 -18.40 -19.71 -0.73
CA LYS A 306 -17.66 -20.48 0.29
C LYS A 306 -18.37 -21.79 0.62
N SER A 307 -19.70 -21.74 0.82
CA SER A 307 -20.52 -22.93 1.11
C SER A 307 -20.55 -23.93 -0.04
N GLN A 308 -20.36 -23.45 -1.27
CA GLN A 308 -20.23 -24.28 -2.48
C GLN A 308 -18.78 -24.75 -2.72
N GLY A 309 -17.82 -24.36 -1.88
CA GLY A 309 -16.42 -24.73 -2.02
C GLY A 309 -15.72 -24.10 -3.21
N ARG A 310 -16.23 -22.95 -3.69
CA ARG A 310 -15.75 -22.25 -4.88
C ARG A 310 -14.79 -21.11 -4.48
N PRO A 311 -13.95 -20.61 -5.42
CA PRO A 311 -13.19 -19.39 -5.19
C PRO A 311 -14.10 -18.22 -4.83
N LEU A 312 -13.70 -17.39 -3.87
CA LEU A 312 -14.45 -16.18 -3.48
C LEU A 312 -14.08 -15.03 -4.42
N VAL A 313 -14.51 -15.14 -5.67
CA VAL A 313 -14.31 -14.13 -6.71
C VAL A 313 -15.66 -13.61 -7.17
N LEU A 314 -15.88 -12.30 -7.02
CA LEU A 314 -17.12 -11.64 -7.41
C LEU A 314 -16.81 -10.37 -8.21
N ARG A 315 -17.58 -10.12 -9.26
CA ARG A 315 -17.56 -8.88 -10.04
C ARG A 315 -18.79 -8.05 -9.67
N LYS A 316 -18.57 -6.78 -9.32
CA LYS A 316 -19.61 -5.83 -8.93
C LYS A 316 -19.47 -4.54 -9.72
N GLN A 317 -20.61 -4.01 -10.15
CA GLN A 317 -20.68 -2.62 -10.58
C GLN A 317 -21.07 -1.78 -9.37
N LEU A 318 -20.22 -0.86 -8.95
CA LEU A 318 -20.40 -0.03 -7.77
C LEU A 318 -20.33 1.44 -8.14
N VAL A 319 -21.11 2.27 -7.46
CA VAL A 319 -20.99 3.74 -7.57
C VAL A 319 -19.97 4.21 -6.53
N VAL A 320 -18.96 4.95 -6.99
CA VAL A 320 -17.93 5.51 -6.11
C VAL A 320 -18.52 6.68 -5.32
N GLN A 321 -18.40 6.64 -3.99
CA GLN A 321 -18.72 7.76 -3.11
C GLN A 321 -17.58 8.79 -3.10
N ALA A 322 -17.94 10.06 -2.97
CA ALA A 322 -16.94 11.11 -2.80
C ALA A 322 -16.18 10.92 -1.49
N ASN A 323 -14.86 11.10 -1.54
CA ASN A 323 -13.99 11.02 -0.38
C ASN A 323 -12.91 12.09 -0.48
N THR A 324 -13.13 13.21 0.21
CA THR A 324 -12.26 14.39 0.17
C THR A 324 -10.93 14.15 0.88
N TRP A 325 -10.88 13.23 1.84
CA TRP A 325 -9.64 12.84 2.51
C TRP A 325 -8.64 12.23 1.51
N TRP A 326 -9.15 11.43 0.55
CA TRP A 326 -8.36 10.78 -0.50
C TRP A 326 -8.40 11.50 -1.85
N GLY A 327 -9.01 12.68 -1.95
CA GLY A 327 -9.15 13.40 -3.23
C GLY A 327 -9.97 12.65 -4.29
N ILE A 328 -10.91 11.80 -3.88
CA ILE A 328 -11.78 11.04 -4.79
C ILE A 328 -13.10 11.78 -4.96
N ALA A 329 -13.43 12.18 -6.19
CA ALA A 329 -14.62 12.98 -6.47
C ALA A 329 -15.96 12.22 -6.32
N GLY A 330 -15.96 10.91 -6.55
CA GLY A 330 -17.18 10.09 -6.55
C GLY A 330 -18.06 10.28 -7.79
N GLY A 331 -19.25 9.68 -7.75
CA GLY A 331 -20.29 9.79 -8.79
C GLY A 331 -20.08 8.92 -10.04
N THR A 332 -18.91 8.29 -10.17
CA THR A 332 -18.61 7.39 -11.30
C THR A 332 -18.97 5.96 -10.94
N SER A 333 -19.55 5.22 -11.89
CA SER A 333 -19.73 3.77 -11.78
C SER A 333 -18.45 3.05 -12.20
N VAL A 334 -17.98 2.14 -11.35
CA VAL A 334 -16.78 1.33 -11.58
C VAL A 334 -17.11 -0.15 -11.52
N ASP A 335 -16.37 -0.93 -12.28
CA ASP A 335 -16.48 -2.37 -12.35
C ASP A 335 -15.33 -3.02 -11.57
N VAL A 336 -15.65 -3.67 -10.47
CA VAL A 336 -14.66 -4.18 -9.51
C VAL A 336 -14.79 -5.69 -9.40
N ALA A 337 -13.71 -6.41 -9.69
CA ALA A 337 -13.56 -7.80 -9.32
C ALA A 337 -12.84 -7.88 -7.97
N PHE A 338 -13.55 -8.33 -6.93
CA PHE A 338 -12.96 -8.69 -5.65
C PHE A 338 -12.59 -10.16 -5.67
N SER A 339 -11.31 -10.46 -5.44
CA SER A 339 -10.80 -11.83 -5.28
C SER A 339 -10.31 -12.00 -3.85
N LEU A 340 -11.18 -12.51 -2.98
CA LEU A 340 -10.86 -12.80 -1.59
C LEU A 340 -10.29 -14.22 -1.49
N LEU A 341 -9.03 -14.34 -1.07
CA LEU A 341 -8.39 -15.65 -0.92
C LEU A 341 -8.84 -16.33 0.38
N ASP A 342 -9.53 -17.46 0.25
CA ASP A 342 -10.06 -18.23 1.37
C ASP A 342 -10.18 -19.72 0.98
N SER A 343 -10.51 -20.59 1.95
CA SER A 343 -10.65 -22.02 1.75
C SER A 343 -11.77 -22.35 0.74
N ALA A 344 -11.45 -23.30 -0.14
CA ALA A 344 -12.34 -23.82 -1.17
C ALA A 344 -12.18 -25.34 -1.23
N PHE A 345 -13.18 -26.10 -0.76
CA PHE A 345 -13.06 -27.56 -0.72
C PHE A 345 -12.92 -28.18 -2.11
N ALA A 346 -13.52 -27.58 -3.15
CA ALA A 346 -13.37 -28.07 -4.52
C ALA A 346 -11.91 -28.02 -5.01
N PHE A 347 -11.10 -27.08 -4.50
CA PHE A 347 -9.66 -27.09 -4.72
C PHE A 347 -8.97 -28.18 -3.89
N GLN A 348 -9.33 -28.28 -2.61
CA GLN A 348 -8.70 -29.24 -1.70
C GLN A 348 -8.92 -30.70 -2.15
N ASP A 349 -10.10 -31.01 -2.68
CA ASP A 349 -10.45 -32.33 -3.20
C ASP A 349 -9.62 -32.72 -4.45
N GLN A 350 -9.06 -31.74 -5.16
CA GLN A 350 -8.19 -31.95 -6.33
C GLN A 350 -6.72 -32.13 -5.93
N LEU A 351 -6.36 -31.90 -4.66
CA LEU A 351 -4.98 -32.04 -4.19
C LEU A 351 -4.59 -33.52 -4.04
N PRO A 352 -3.29 -33.87 -4.15
CA PRO A 352 -2.81 -35.20 -3.82
C PRO A 352 -3.18 -35.60 -2.38
N GLN A 353 -3.47 -36.89 -2.14
CA GLN A 353 -3.88 -37.41 -0.82
C GLN A 353 -2.93 -37.01 0.32
N GLU A 354 -1.62 -37.00 0.06
CA GLU A 354 -0.62 -36.56 1.05
C GLU A 354 -0.81 -35.08 1.45
N THR A 355 -1.17 -34.22 0.50
CA THR A 355 -1.42 -32.80 0.78
C THR A 355 -2.74 -32.62 1.53
N GLN A 356 -3.78 -33.38 1.18
CA GLN A 356 -5.04 -33.39 1.93
C GLN A 356 -4.82 -33.86 3.37
N ALA A 357 -4.03 -34.92 3.58
CA ALA A 357 -3.67 -35.41 4.91
C ALA A 357 -2.88 -34.37 5.71
N ALA A 358 -1.97 -33.63 5.08
CA ALA A 358 -1.25 -32.56 5.76
C ALA A 358 -2.13 -31.36 6.14
N LEU A 359 -3.15 -31.05 5.32
CA LEU A 359 -4.14 -30.03 5.67
C LEU A 359 -4.97 -30.45 6.88
N SER A 360 -5.43 -31.72 6.93
CA SER A 360 -6.25 -32.22 8.05
C SER A 360 -5.48 -32.39 9.36
N GLN A 361 -4.16 -32.56 9.29
CA GLN A 361 -3.27 -32.66 10.47
C GLN A 361 -2.91 -31.30 11.09
N GLY A 362 -3.33 -30.18 10.50
CA GLY A 362 -3.14 -28.83 11.06
C GLY A 362 -1.65 -28.52 11.34
N PRO A 363 -1.26 -28.20 12.60
CA PRO A 363 0.13 -27.91 12.95
C PRO A 363 1.11 -29.03 12.60
N ILE A 364 0.72 -30.30 12.78
CA ILE A 364 1.60 -31.45 12.51
C ILE A 364 1.90 -31.56 11.00
N GLY A 365 0.93 -31.23 10.15
CA GLY A 365 1.10 -31.24 8.69
C GLY A 365 1.84 -30.01 8.14
N GLY A 366 2.13 -29.01 8.97
CA GLY A 366 2.85 -27.79 8.57
C GLY A 366 2.05 -26.80 7.70
N LEU A 367 0.73 -27.01 7.59
CA LEU A 367 -0.19 -26.18 6.80
C LEU A 367 -1.31 -25.56 7.67
N SER A 368 -1.08 -25.46 8.98
CA SER A 368 -2.01 -24.82 9.90
C SER A 368 -2.37 -23.41 9.44
N GLY A 369 -3.67 -23.12 9.41
CA GLY A 369 -4.20 -21.82 8.99
C GLY A 369 -4.27 -21.62 7.48
N PHE A 370 -3.97 -22.63 6.64
CA PHE A 370 -4.16 -22.49 5.20
C PHE A 370 -5.63 -22.17 4.83
N PRO A 371 -5.89 -21.21 3.92
CA PRO A 371 -4.93 -20.35 3.21
C PRO A 371 -4.60 -19.02 3.92
N ASN A 372 -5.26 -18.71 5.02
CA ASN A 372 -5.16 -17.46 5.78
C ASN A 372 -3.95 -17.47 6.74
N PHE A 373 -2.74 -17.60 6.19
CA PHE A 373 -1.49 -17.53 6.97
C PHE A 373 -1.26 -16.14 7.57
N LYS A 374 -0.64 -16.09 8.76
CA LYS A 374 -0.29 -14.84 9.43
C LYS A 374 0.90 -14.17 8.76
N THR A 375 0.86 -12.85 8.58
CA THR A 375 2.02 -12.11 8.06
C THR A 375 3.24 -12.23 8.98
N THR A 376 3.03 -12.22 10.30
CA THR A 376 4.11 -12.32 11.28
C THR A 376 4.06 -13.60 12.10
N PHE A 377 5.22 -14.18 12.36
CA PHE A 377 5.42 -15.36 13.20
C PHE A 377 4.56 -16.58 12.83
N ASN A 378 4.16 -16.72 11.56
CA ASN A 378 3.43 -17.88 11.09
C ASN A 378 4.23 -19.18 11.28
N ASN A 379 5.55 -19.10 11.11
CA ASN A 379 6.49 -20.20 11.35
C ASN A 379 7.57 -19.72 12.34
N PHE A 380 7.20 -19.60 13.61
CA PHE A 380 8.14 -19.19 14.67
C PHE A 380 9.44 -20.04 14.63
N PRO A 381 10.64 -19.43 14.75
CA PRO A 381 10.91 -18.04 15.13
C PRO A 381 11.02 -17.06 13.95
N ASP A 382 10.74 -17.47 12.71
CA ASP A 382 10.85 -16.59 11.56
C ASP A 382 9.81 -15.46 11.63
N LEU A 383 10.26 -14.22 11.44
CA LEU A 383 9.39 -13.05 11.56
C LEU A 383 8.33 -13.00 10.46
N THR A 384 8.69 -13.15 9.19
CA THR A 384 7.77 -12.99 8.02
C THR A 384 7.86 -14.12 6.99
N ARG A 385 8.53 -15.22 7.32
CA ARG A 385 8.83 -16.27 6.34
C ARG A 385 7.75 -17.33 6.29
N TYR A 386 7.31 -17.66 5.08
CA TYR A 386 6.57 -18.88 4.77
C TYR A 386 7.49 -20.00 4.30
N THR A 387 7.12 -21.25 4.59
CA THR A 387 7.85 -22.41 4.08
C THR A 387 7.60 -22.57 2.57
N PRO A 388 8.51 -23.22 1.81
CA PRO A 388 8.27 -23.50 0.39
C PRO A 388 6.94 -24.25 0.14
N ARG A 389 6.55 -25.15 1.06
CA ARG A 389 5.28 -25.88 0.98
C ARG A 389 4.08 -24.94 1.06
N GLN A 390 4.09 -24.01 2.03
CA GLN A 390 3.02 -23.02 2.22
C GLN A 390 2.92 -22.09 1.00
N ILE A 391 4.06 -21.60 0.50
CA ILE A 391 4.11 -20.71 -0.67
C ILE A 391 3.55 -21.42 -1.91
N ASN A 392 4.01 -22.65 -2.19
CA ASN A 392 3.57 -23.41 -3.37
C ASN A 392 2.07 -23.70 -3.32
N LEU A 393 1.53 -24.10 -2.16
CA LEU A 393 0.11 -24.39 -2.03
C LEU A 393 -0.75 -23.11 -2.15
N LEU A 394 -0.28 -21.99 -1.58
CA LEU A 394 -0.96 -20.70 -1.70
C LEU A 394 -0.96 -20.19 -3.15
N ALA A 395 0.18 -20.34 -3.85
CA ALA A 395 0.29 -20.02 -5.28
C ALA A 395 -0.67 -20.89 -6.12
N ALA A 396 -0.73 -22.20 -5.86
CA ALA A 396 -1.63 -23.11 -6.56
C ALA A 396 -3.11 -22.77 -6.33
N LEU A 397 -3.51 -22.43 -5.10
CA LEU A 397 -4.88 -21.98 -4.82
C LEU A 397 -5.19 -20.66 -5.54
N THR A 398 -4.24 -19.72 -5.57
CA THR A 398 -4.40 -18.43 -6.24
C THR A 398 -4.57 -18.63 -7.76
N GLU A 399 -3.69 -19.42 -8.38
CA GLU A 399 -3.76 -19.78 -9.79
C GLU A 399 -5.07 -20.49 -10.14
N TRP A 400 -5.46 -21.47 -9.33
CA TRP A 400 -6.73 -22.17 -9.49
C TRP A 400 -7.91 -21.20 -9.40
N SER A 401 -7.92 -20.31 -8.40
CA SER A 401 -8.98 -19.32 -8.20
C SER A 401 -9.14 -18.39 -9.41
N VAL A 402 -8.03 -17.92 -9.96
CA VAL A 402 -8.02 -17.09 -11.19
C VAL A 402 -8.49 -17.90 -12.40
N THR A 403 -8.02 -19.14 -12.54
CA THR A 403 -8.35 -20.02 -13.68
C THR A 403 -9.83 -20.39 -13.70
N GLN A 404 -10.41 -20.74 -12.56
CA GLN A 404 -11.84 -21.03 -12.43
C GLN A 404 -12.73 -19.81 -12.75
N ASN A 405 -12.16 -18.59 -12.74
CA ASN A 405 -12.85 -17.34 -13.04
C ASN A 405 -12.23 -16.63 -14.25
N ALA A 406 -11.56 -17.36 -15.16
CA ALA A 406 -10.81 -16.75 -16.26
C ALA A 406 -11.67 -15.88 -17.18
N GLU A 407 -12.92 -16.26 -17.45
CA GLU A 407 -13.84 -15.46 -18.26
C GLU A 407 -14.18 -14.13 -17.61
N LEU A 408 -14.36 -14.11 -16.28
CA LEU A 408 -14.62 -12.88 -15.51
C LEU A 408 -13.43 -11.93 -15.61
N PHE A 409 -12.20 -12.44 -15.40
CA PHE A 409 -10.99 -11.63 -15.48
C PHE A 409 -10.72 -11.13 -16.90
N ARG A 410 -10.88 -11.99 -17.92
CA ARG A 410 -10.76 -11.57 -19.33
C ARG A 410 -11.80 -10.51 -19.67
N GLY A 411 -13.06 -10.72 -19.30
CA GLY A 411 -14.14 -9.77 -19.56
C GLY A 411 -13.92 -8.41 -18.89
N LEU A 412 -13.25 -8.37 -17.75
CA LEU A 412 -12.89 -7.12 -17.07
C LEU A 412 -11.66 -6.43 -17.68
N LEU A 413 -10.64 -7.20 -18.08
CA LEU A 413 -9.34 -6.69 -18.53
C LEU A 413 -9.21 -6.48 -20.05
N ALA A 414 -10.11 -7.03 -20.87
CA ALA A 414 -9.97 -7.06 -22.33
C ALA A 414 -10.31 -5.76 -23.08
N ALA A 415 -10.55 -4.65 -22.38
CA ALA A 415 -11.04 -3.43 -23.03
C ALA A 415 -10.16 -2.20 -22.79
#